data_AF-A0A2D7I709-F1
#
_entry.id   AF-A0A2D7I709-F1
#
_cell.length_a   1.000
_cell.length_b   1.000
_cell.length_c   1.000
_cell.angle_alpha   90.00
_cell.angle_beta   90.00
_cell.angle_gamma   90.00
#
_symmetry.space_group_name_H-M   'P 1'
#
loop_
_entity.id
_entity.type
_entity.pdbx_description
1 polymer ?
#
loop_
_entity_poly.entity_id
_entity_poly.type
_entity_poly.pdbx_seq_one_letter_code
_entity_poly.pdbx_strand_id
1 'polypeptide(L)' 'MEKTVWDQCLNELKTDLSESQFNTWIRPLIYSRDEHSDTITLFAPNKFVVDWVEKNYLGKIKSIAKDAG' A
#
# COMPACT_ATOMS: atom_id res chain seq x y z
N MET A 1 17.01 -6.90 7.31
CA MET A 1 16.08 -6.61 6.20
C MET A 1 15.72 -5.16 6.32
N GLU A 2 16.09 -4.33 5.34
CA GLU A 2 15.66 -2.93 5.31
C GLU A 2 14.13 -2.89 5.29
N LYS A 3 13.54 -2.09 6.17
CA LYS A 3 12.10 -1.85 6.15
C LYS A 3 11.83 -0.84 5.05
N THR A 4 11.18 -1.29 3.99
CA THR A 4 10.71 -0.39 2.94
C THR A 4 9.57 0.48 3.47
N VAL A 5 9.29 1.60 2.80
CA VAL A 5 8.08 2.40 3.05
C VAL A 5 6.82 1.52 2.97
N TRP A 6 6.80 0.56 2.05
CA TRP A 6 5.68 -0.37 1.92
C TRP A 6 5.52 -1.29 3.12
N ASP A 7 6.60 -1.78 3.72
CA ASP A 7 6.51 -2.59 4.95
C ASP A 7 5.87 -1.81 6.10
N GLN A 8 6.12 -0.50 6.18
CA GLN A 8 5.46 0.36 7.15
C GLN A 8 3.97 0.50 6.83
N CYS A 9 3.62 0.75 5.56
CA CYS A 9 2.22 0.74 5.11
C CYS A 9 1.52 -0.57 5.48
N LEU A 10 2.13 -1.73 5.23
CA LEU A 10 1.54 -3.03 5.53
C LEU A 10 1.27 -3.21 7.03
N ASN A 11 2.16 -2.75 7.91
CA ASN A 11 1.97 -2.86 9.35
C ASN A 11 0.81 -1.98 9.84
N GLU A 12 0.75 -0.73 9.37
CA GLU A 12 -0.32 0.22 9.70
C GLU A 12 -1.68 -0.14 9.09
N LEU A 13 -1.68 -0.80 7.93
CA LEU A 13 -2.93 -1.26 7.30
C LEU A 13 -3.46 -2.52 7.98
N LYS A 14 -2.60 -3.39 8.52
CA LYS A 14 -3.01 -4.59 9.27
C LYS A 14 -3.72 -4.28 10.58
N THR A 15 -3.45 -3.13 11.20
CA THR A 15 -4.11 -2.71 12.44
C THR A 15 -5.50 -2.11 12.17
N ASP A 16 -5.69 -1.48 11.01
CA ASP A 16 -6.98 -0.89 10.62
C ASP A 16 -7.94 -1.89 9.96
N LEU A 17 -7.40 -2.88 9.24
CA LEU A 17 -8.19 -3.81 8.45
C LEU A 17 -8.41 -5.13 9.18
N SER A 18 -9.60 -5.69 9.01
CA SER A 18 -9.80 -7.11 9.31
C SER A 18 -8.89 -7.98 8.44
N GLU A 19 -8.51 -9.15 8.94
CA GLU A 19 -7.63 -10.08 8.22
C GLU A 19 -8.17 -10.45 6.82
N SER A 20 -9.48 -10.61 6.69
CA SER A 20 -10.13 -10.87 5.40
C SER A 20 -9.94 -9.69 4.44
N GLN A 21 -10.23 -8.47 4.86
CA GLN A 21 -10.06 -7.29 4.00
C GLN A 21 -8.60 -7.08 3.62
N PHE A 22 -7.67 -7.29 4.57
CA PHE A 22 -6.25 -7.17 4.28
C PHE A 22 -5.81 -8.18 3.22
N ASN A 23 -6.20 -9.45 3.37
CA ASN A 23 -5.85 -10.51 2.41
C ASN A 23 -6.50 -10.30 1.03
N THR A 24 -7.69 -9.69 0.97
CA THR A 24 -8.39 -9.42 -0.29
C THR A 24 -7.88 -8.17 -1.01
N TRP A 25 -7.61 -7.09 -0.28
CA TRP A 25 -7.39 -5.78 -0.89
C TRP A 25 -5.93 -5.31 -0.86
N ILE A 26 -5.17 -5.67 0.18
CA ILE A 26 -3.81 -5.15 0.39
C ILE A 26 -2.75 -6.19 0.02
N ARG A 27 -2.93 -7.44 0.44
CA ARG A 27 -1.98 -8.53 0.17
C ARG A 27 -1.68 -8.78 -1.33
N PRO A 28 -2.63 -8.65 -2.28
CA PRO A 28 -2.31 -8.88 -3.68
C PRO A 28 -1.63 -7.69 -4.36
N LEU A 29 -1.41 -6.57 -3.64
CA LEU A 29 -0.73 -5.40 -4.20
C LEU A 29 0.77 -5.66 -4.33
N ILE A 30 1.33 -5.29 -5.47
CA ILE A 30 2.77 -5.35 -5.74
C ILE A 30 3.33 -3.94 -5.65
N TYR A 31 4.33 -3.76 -4.79
CA TYR A 31 5.05 -2.51 -4.63
C TYR A 31 6.25 -2.43 -5.58
N SER A 32 6.38 -1.29 -6.25
CA SER A 32 7.56 -0.91 -7.01
C SER A 32 7.91 0.54 -6.70
N ARG A 33 9.19 0.80 -6.42
CA ARG A 33 9.74 2.15 -6.29
C ARG A 33 10.64 2.40 -7.48
N ASP A 34 10.50 3.58 -8.07
CA ASP A 34 11.41 4.05 -9.10
C ASP A 34 12.77 4.39 -8.48
N GLU A 35 13.87 3.94 -9.09
CA GLU A 35 15.22 4.24 -8.62
C GLU A 35 15.66 5.67 -8.96
N HIS A 36 14.98 6.30 -9.93
CA HIS A 36 15.32 7.61 -10.45
C HIS A 36 14.30 8.70 -10.05
N SER A 37 13.21 8.34 -9.38
CA SER A 37 12.23 9.29 -8.87
C SER A 37 11.69 8.87 -7.50
N ASP A 38 11.16 9.81 -6.73
CA ASP A 38 10.53 9.52 -5.43
C ASP A 38 9.09 8.96 -5.60
N THR A 39 8.86 8.28 -6.72
CA THR A 39 7.54 7.74 -7.07
C THR A 39 7.44 6.29 -6.63
N ILE A 40 6.36 6.00 -5.91
CA ILE A 40 5.96 4.64 -5.56
C ILE A 40 4.75 4.27 -6.43
N THR A 41 4.81 3.09 -7.04
CA THR A 41 3.71 2.50 -7.80
C THR A 41 3.23 1.23 -7.10
N LEU A 42 1.91 1.10 -6.96
CA LEU A 42 1.25 -0.11 -6.49
C LEU A 42 0.46 -0.73 -7.63
N PHE A 43 0.76 -1.98 -7.95
CA PHE A 43 0.02 -2.74 -8.96
C PHE A 43 -1.00 -3.65 -8.26
N ALA A 44 -2.21 -3.68 -8.80
CA ALA A 44 -3.28 -4.53 -8.33
C ALA A 44 -3.62 -5.60 -9.39
N PRO A 45 -4.18 -6.76 -8.99
CA PRO A 45 -4.50 -7.83 -9.94
C PRO A 45 -5.66 -7.48 -10.88
N ASN A 46 -6.51 -6.51 -10.52
CA ASN A 46 -7.64 -6.04 -11.31
C ASN A 46 -8.11 -4.65 -10.87
N LYS A 47 -8.98 -4.03 -11.67
CA LYS A 47 -9.53 -2.69 -11.42
C LYS A 47 -10.37 -2.58 -10.13
N PHE A 48 -11.05 -3.64 -9.70
CA PHE A 48 -11.84 -3.58 -8.46
C PHE A 48 -10.96 -3.35 -7.23
N VAL A 49 -9.79 -4.01 -7.20
CA VAL A 49 -8.83 -3.79 -6.12
C VAL A 49 -8.25 -2.38 -6.18
N VAL A 50 -7.93 -1.86 -7.37
CA VAL A 50 -7.50 -0.45 -7.54
C VAL A 50 -8.55 0.49 -6.97
N ASP A 51 -9.79 0.42 -7.47
CA ASP A 51 -10.86 1.36 -7.10
C ASP A 51 -11.14 1.31 -5.59
N TRP A 52 -11.09 0.12 -4.99
CA TRP A 52 -11.27 -0.02 -3.54
C TRP A 52 -10.10 0.59 -2.76
N VAL A 53 -8.85 0.31 -3.14
CA VAL A 53 -7.67 0.86 -2.45
C VAL A 53 -7.62 2.37 -2.60
N GLU A 54 -7.88 2.89 -3.80
CA GLU A 54 -7.95 4.33 -4.09
C GLU A 54 -8.99 5.04 -3.21
N LYS A 55 -10.18 4.45 -3.09
CA LYS A 55 -11.27 5.04 -2.31
C LYS A 55 -11.04 4.98 -0.81
N ASN A 56 -10.50 3.88 -0.30
CA ASN A 56 -10.50 3.59 1.14
C ASN A 56 -9.15 3.86 1.82
N TYR A 57 -8.02 3.58 1.16
CA TYR A 57 -6.71 3.55 1.82
C TYR A 57 -5.59 4.31 1.11
N LEU A 58 -5.78 4.81 -0.11
CA LEU A 58 -4.75 5.58 -0.81
C LEU A 58 -4.33 6.83 -0.02
N GLY A 59 -5.28 7.51 0.64
CA GLY A 59 -4.96 8.64 1.51
C GLY A 59 -4.03 8.26 2.67
N LYS A 60 -4.34 7.15 3.36
CA LYS A 60 -3.50 6.65 4.47
C LYS A 60 -2.14 6.17 3.97
N ILE A 61 -2.09 5.42 2.86
CA ILE A 61 -0.83 4.98 2.23
C ILE A 61 0.05 6.18 1.88
N LYS A 62 -0.51 7.24 1.28
CA LYS A 62 0.24 8.46 0.94
C LYS A 62 0.76 9.18 2.19
N SER A 63 -0.03 9.23 3.26
CA SER A 63 0.41 9.82 4.53
C SER A 63 1.61 9.07 5.10
N ILE A 64 1.50 7.74 5.23
CA ILE A 64 2.58 6.90 5.75
C ILE A 64 3.83 7.02 4.86
N ALA A 65 3.65 7.01 3.54
CA ALA A 65 4.76 7.13 2.61
C ALA A 65 5.49 8.48 2.71
N LYS A 66 4.76 9.56 3.02
CA LYS A 66 5.34 10.88 3.24
C LYS A 66 6.08 10.98 4.58
N ASP A 67 5.59 10.31 5.62
CA ASP A 67 6.20 10.33 6.96
C ASP A 67 7.44 9.42 7.05
N ALA A 68 7.56 8.46 6.13
CA ALA A 68 8.66 7.49 6.06
C ALA A 68 9.84 7.92 5.17
N GLY A 69 9.71 9.04 4.44
CA GLY A 69 10.77 9.66 3.62
C GLY A 69 11.39 10.87 4.31
#